data_AF-A0A7E6FUC7-F1
#
_entry.id   AF-A0A7E6FUC7-F1
#
_cell.length_a   1.000
_cell.length_b   1.000
_cell.length_c   1.000
_cell.angle_alpha   90.00
_cell.angle_beta   90.00
_cell.angle_gamma   90.00
#
_symmetry.space_group_name_H-M   'P 1'
#
loop_
_entity.id
_entity.type
_entity.pdbx_description
1 polymer ?
#
loop_
_entity_poly.entity_id
_entity_poly.type
_entity_poly.pdbx_seq_one_letter_code
_entity_poly.pdbx_strand_id
1 'polypeptide(L)'
;MFQFPSTIPTVTTVLLLTLTTILTVASNQQFYTGSYRSLAPGYSYRYLQEPPTEQFFSTRCLLKCAAISLSSQSKFFTYNNVSRVCKNYSPKDIMTVVRTNDRNEMSFYRNTQWIKTYAISMGARSKVFKSFMNIGSPSTWNVDKCRGVFCPNFFRHPILDFWKHLPIEEVKLVIYKNQTPVVTMIFDGRNSNLESWFSHANLKSSPWDDLSSANPKFFQMKGVFGVRRFYITNHNGGCSVESGWLALNEAGVYCAYDKMNHFPAIRYSDAKSRTIWNNGYALADSMAIFIRLRQQN
;
A
#
# COMPACT_ATOMS: atom_id res chain seq x y z
N MET A 1 24.85 44.91 82.68
CA MET A 1 23.41 44.60 82.56
C MET A 1 23.22 43.79 81.30
N PHE A 2 22.93 42.52 81.52
CA PHE A 2 22.29 41.49 80.69
C PHE A 2 22.62 41.27 79.20
N GLN A 3 23.02 40.01 79.00
CA GLN A 3 23.34 39.23 77.82
C GLN A 3 22.13 38.58 77.13
N PHE A 4 22.35 38.21 75.86
CA PHE A 4 21.82 37.08 75.06
C PHE A 4 20.32 37.08 74.65
N PRO A 5 19.90 36.30 73.60
CA PRO A 5 20.68 35.36 72.78
C PRO A 5 20.53 35.49 71.24
N SER A 6 21.51 34.89 70.56
CA SER A 6 21.44 34.45 69.17
C SER A 6 20.54 33.21 69.07
N THR A 7 19.53 33.23 68.20
CA THR A 7 18.70 32.06 67.87
C THR A 7 19.14 31.46 66.54
N ILE A 8 19.66 30.24 66.63
CA ILE A 8 19.90 29.32 65.52
C ILE A 8 18.55 28.81 64.99
N PRO A 9 18.27 28.82 63.68
CA PRO A 9 17.24 27.98 63.11
C PRO A 9 17.85 26.61 62.74
N THR A 10 17.34 25.61 63.43
CA THR A 10 17.38 24.17 63.17
C THR A 10 17.59 23.75 61.71
N VAL A 11 18.73 23.10 61.45
CA VAL A 11 18.93 22.26 60.26
C VAL A 11 17.97 21.08 60.36
N THR A 12 16.89 21.14 59.60
CA THR A 12 16.01 19.99 59.41
C THR A 12 16.68 19.11 58.36
N THR A 13 17.31 18.02 58.79
CA THR A 13 17.81 16.97 57.90
C THR A 13 16.63 16.32 57.21
N VAL A 14 16.27 16.83 56.03
CA VAL A 14 15.37 16.13 55.12
C VAL A 14 16.16 14.97 54.53
N LEU A 15 15.84 13.75 55.00
CA LEU A 15 16.31 12.52 54.38
C LEU A 15 15.69 12.44 52.98
N LEU A 16 16.40 12.95 51.98
CA LEU A 16 16.07 12.75 50.57
C LEU A 16 16.33 11.28 50.24
N LEU A 17 15.30 10.45 50.45
CA LEU A 17 15.18 9.16 49.78
C LEU A 17 14.97 9.43 48.29
N THR A 18 16.05 9.68 47.55
CA THR A 18 16.04 9.58 46.10
C THR A 18 15.89 8.11 45.77
N LEU A 19 14.64 7.67 45.64
CA LEU A 19 14.29 6.40 45.04
C LEU A 19 14.83 6.42 43.60
N THR A 20 16.06 5.93 43.39
CA THR A 20 16.53 5.58 42.06
C THR A 20 15.67 4.43 41.58
N THR A 21 14.56 4.77 40.91
CA THR A 21 13.84 3.83 40.08
C THR A 21 14.83 3.38 39.02
N ILE A 22 15.31 2.16 39.17
CA ILE A 22 16.02 1.44 38.14
C ILE A 22 15.01 1.22 37.01
N LEU A 23 14.92 2.17 36.08
CA LEU A 23 14.27 2.01 34.79
C LEU A 23 15.19 1.18 33.89
N THR A 24 15.37 -0.09 34.23
CA THR A 24 15.94 -1.06 33.30
C THR A 24 14.79 -1.78 32.59
N VAL A 25 14.78 -1.64 31.26
CA VAL A 25 14.03 -2.47 30.28
C VAL A 25 12.57 -2.09 30.02
N ALA A 26 12.28 -0.83 29.66
CA ALA A 26 11.00 -0.48 29.01
C ALA A 26 11.13 0.50 27.83
N SER A 27 12.12 1.40 27.81
CA SER A 27 12.23 2.43 26.76
C SER A 27 12.58 1.88 25.37
N ASN A 28 13.35 0.78 25.32
CA ASN A 28 13.98 0.30 24.09
C ASN A 28 13.03 -0.50 23.18
N GLN A 29 11.97 -1.10 23.72
CA GLN A 29 10.94 -1.81 22.95
C GLN A 29 9.97 -0.83 22.27
N GLN A 30 9.77 0.34 22.87
CA GLN A 30 8.73 1.31 22.49
C GLN A 30 9.11 2.16 21.26
N PHE A 31 10.41 2.39 21.03
CA PHE A 31 10.88 3.14 19.85
C PHE A 31 10.80 2.31 18.55
N TYR A 32 11.06 1.01 18.66
CA TYR A 32 11.07 0.06 17.54
C TYR A 32 9.66 -0.35 17.09
N THR A 33 8.72 -0.55 18.03
CA THR A 33 7.33 -0.91 17.71
C THR A 33 6.57 0.19 16.97
N GLY A 34 6.99 1.45 17.08
CA GLY A 34 6.37 2.58 16.40
C GLY A 34 6.71 2.69 14.90
N SER A 35 7.94 2.34 14.49
CA SER A 35 8.44 2.65 13.15
C SER A 35 8.50 1.45 12.20
N TYR A 36 8.76 0.23 12.69
CA TYR A 36 8.83 -0.98 11.87
C TYR A 36 8.04 -2.12 12.48
N ARG A 37 7.54 -3.02 11.64
CA ARG A 37 6.82 -4.23 12.03
C ARG A 37 7.43 -5.45 11.39
N SER A 38 7.37 -6.58 12.10
CA SER A 38 7.81 -7.86 11.58
C SER A 38 6.87 -8.34 10.47
N LEU A 39 7.46 -8.77 9.37
CA LEU A 39 6.81 -9.66 8.42
C LEU A 39 6.64 -11.04 9.08
N ALA A 40 5.64 -11.80 8.63
CA ALA A 40 5.40 -13.15 9.15
C ALA A 40 6.66 -14.04 9.03
N PRO A 41 6.91 -14.94 10.01
CA PRO A 41 8.03 -15.88 9.93
C PRO A 41 8.04 -16.71 8.64
N GLY A 42 9.22 -17.07 8.16
CA GLY A 42 9.39 -17.85 6.92
C GLY A 42 9.40 -17.02 5.64
N TYR A 43 9.42 -15.69 5.76
CA TYR A 43 9.51 -14.76 4.63
C TYR A 43 10.69 -13.79 4.77
N SER A 44 11.37 -13.55 3.65
CA SER A 44 12.47 -12.59 3.54
C SER A 44 12.33 -11.74 2.28
N TYR A 45 13.24 -10.80 2.10
CA TYR A 45 13.28 -9.96 0.92
C TYR A 45 14.40 -10.37 -0.03
N ARG A 46 14.14 -10.20 -1.33
CA ARG A 46 15.12 -10.41 -2.40
C ARG A 46 15.04 -9.29 -3.42
N TYR A 47 16.19 -8.87 -3.95
CA TYR A 47 16.24 -7.95 -5.08
C TYR A 47 15.62 -8.57 -6.34
N LEU A 48 14.81 -7.79 -7.05
CA LEU A 48 14.28 -8.17 -8.37
C LEU A 48 15.24 -7.79 -9.51
N GLN A 49 16.25 -6.97 -9.23
CA GLN A 49 17.30 -6.54 -10.15
C GLN A 49 18.68 -6.89 -9.56
N GLU A 50 19.76 -6.61 -10.30
CA GLU A 50 21.11 -6.75 -9.73
C GLU A 50 21.21 -5.97 -8.41
N PRO A 51 21.72 -6.59 -7.34
CA PRO A 51 21.85 -5.92 -6.06
C PRO A 51 22.74 -4.69 -6.22
N PRO A 52 22.30 -3.48 -5.84
CA PRO A 52 23.25 -2.40 -5.59
C PRO A 52 24.24 -2.87 -4.51
N THR A 53 25.46 -2.30 -4.49
CA THR A 53 26.50 -2.60 -3.48
C THR A 53 25.87 -2.77 -2.10
N GLU A 54 25.90 -4.01 -1.61
CA GLU A 54 25.09 -4.45 -0.49
C GLU A 54 25.40 -3.63 0.78
N GLN A 55 24.41 -2.90 1.30
CA GLN A 55 24.54 -2.17 2.58
C GLN A 55 24.30 -3.10 3.77
N PHE A 56 25.06 -4.18 3.81
CA PHE A 56 24.99 -5.15 4.90
C PHE A 56 26.03 -4.79 5.95
N PHE A 57 25.62 -4.86 7.21
CA PHE A 57 26.54 -4.65 8.31
C PHE A 57 26.21 -5.58 9.47
N SER A 58 27.24 -5.97 10.22
CA SER A 58 27.06 -6.78 11.41
C SER A 58 26.68 -5.90 12.59
N THR A 59 25.65 -6.31 13.33
CA THR A 59 25.24 -5.70 14.58
C THR A 59 24.59 -6.75 15.48
N ARG A 60 24.98 -6.80 16.75
CA ARG A 60 24.30 -7.67 17.73
C ARG A 60 22.92 -7.15 18.15
N CYS A 61 22.61 -5.92 17.76
CA CYS A 61 21.42 -5.20 18.20
C CYS A 61 20.47 -4.97 17.02
N LEU A 62 19.28 -5.60 17.09
CA LEU A 62 18.18 -5.39 16.15
C LEU A 62 17.74 -3.92 16.12
N LEU A 63 17.76 -3.22 17.26
CA LEU A 63 17.40 -1.80 17.33
C LEU A 63 18.36 -0.93 16.53
N LYS A 64 19.66 -1.25 16.55
CA LYS A 64 20.66 -0.54 15.73
C LYS A 64 20.40 -0.78 14.23
N CYS A 65 20.02 -2.00 13.86
CA CYS A 65 19.60 -2.31 12.48
C CYS A 65 18.38 -1.47 12.05
N ALA A 66 17.35 -1.41 12.91
CA ALA A 66 16.14 -0.64 12.66
C ALA A 66 16.40 0.88 12.60
N ALA A 67 17.23 1.43 13.50
CA ALA A 67 17.57 2.85 13.54
C ALA A 67 18.33 3.30 12.30
N ILE A 68 19.32 2.51 11.86
CA ILE A 68 20.06 2.79 10.61
C ILE A 68 19.12 2.72 9.42
N SER A 69 18.27 1.70 9.35
CA SER A 69 17.25 1.56 8.30
C SER A 69 16.28 2.74 8.27
N LEU A 70 15.88 3.24 9.44
CA LEU A 70 15.01 4.42 9.55
C LEU A 70 15.70 5.68 9.02
N SER A 71 16.98 5.87 9.38
CA SER A 71 17.77 7.03 8.97
C SER A 71 18.02 7.08 7.46
N SER A 72 18.18 5.91 6.82
CA SER A 72 18.29 5.79 5.36
C SER A 72 16.94 5.82 4.65
N GLN A 73 15.85 6.07 5.38
CA GLN A 73 14.46 6.08 4.91
C GLN A 73 13.98 4.74 4.34
N SER A 74 14.70 3.66 4.65
CA SER A 74 14.45 2.33 4.10
C SER A 74 13.06 1.85 4.44
N LYS A 75 12.38 1.28 3.46
CA LYS A 75 11.02 0.74 3.66
C LYS A 75 11.04 -0.62 4.32
N PHE A 76 12.13 -1.35 4.11
CA PHE A 76 12.32 -2.73 4.50
C PHE A 76 13.72 -2.93 5.04
N PHE A 77 13.88 -3.88 5.96
CA PHE A 77 15.19 -4.42 6.35
C PHE A 77 15.04 -5.87 6.80
N THR A 78 16.11 -6.64 6.75
CA THR A 78 16.17 -7.94 7.46
C THR A 78 17.27 -7.95 8.49
N TYR A 79 17.09 -8.82 9.48
CA TYR A 79 18.05 -9.04 10.54
C TYR A 79 18.11 -10.53 10.84
N ASN A 80 19.32 -11.09 10.81
CA ASN A 80 19.52 -12.47 11.18
C ASN A 80 19.91 -12.59 12.66
N ASN A 81 19.11 -13.30 13.45
CA ASN A 81 19.33 -13.38 14.88
C ASN A 81 20.57 -14.20 15.28
N VAL A 82 21.08 -15.06 14.39
CA VAL A 82 22.28 -15.86 14.64
C VAL A 82 23.52 -15.20 14.04
N SER A 83 23.51 -14.92 12.74
CA SER A 83 24.68 -14.32 12.07
C SER A 83 24.88 -12.84 12.41
N ARG A 84 23.89 -12.20 13.04
CA ARG A 84 23.92 -10.78 13.43
C ARG A 84 24.05 -9.84 12.23
N VAL A 85 23.73 -10.32 11.03
CA VAL A 85 23.75 -9.52 9.81
C VAL A 85 22.47 -8.72 9.71
N CYS A 86 22.59 -7.40 9.56
CA CYS A 86 21.53 -6.50 9.19
C CYS A 86 21.62 -6.21 7.69
N LYS A 87 20.52 -6.43 6.96
CA LYS A 87 20.38 -6.06 5.55
C LYS A 87 19.45 -4.86 5.46
N ASN A 88 20.04 -3.69 5.19
CA ASN A 88 19.30 -2.45 5.00
C ASN A 88 19.05 -2.23 3.50
N TYR A 89 17.79 -2.10 3.10
CA TYR A 89 17.43 -1.98 1.69
C TYR A 89 17.07 -0.53 1.35
N SER A 90 17.72 0.02 0.33
CA SER A 90 17.50 1.39 -0.08
C SER A 90 16.04 1.62 -0.53
N PRO A 91 15.50 2.83 -0.35
CA PRO A 91 14.15 3.16 -0.83
C PRO A 91 13.96 3.03 -2.34
N LYS A 92 15.06 3.01 -3.11
CA LYS A 92 15.07 2.85 -4.56
C LYS A 92 15.07 1.38 -4.99
N ASP A 93 15.34 0.46 -4.06
CA ASP A 93 15.51 -0.94 -4.38
C ASP A 93 14.16 -1.58 -4.68
N ILE A 94 14.09 -2.24 -5.83
CA ILE A 94 12.89 -2.98 -6.22
C ILE A 94 13.01 -4.39 -5.63
N MET A 95 12.23 -4.64 -4.59
CA MET A 95 12.28 -5.87 -3.81
C MET A 95 11.03 -6.72 -3.97
N THR A 96 11.19 -8.01 -3.76
CA THR A 96 10.10 -8.96 -3.61
C THR A 96 10.19 -9.66 -2.26
N VAL A 97 9.04 -10.14 -1.77
CA VAL A 97 8.97 -11.08 -0.66
C VAL A 97 9.17 -12.48 -1.21
N VAL A 98 10.07 -13.24 -0.60
CA VAL A 98 10.36 -14.64 -0.93
C VAL A 98 10.18 -15.50 0.31
N ARG A 99 9.86 -16.78 0.13
CA ARG A 99 9.96 -17.74 1.22
C ARG A 99 11.43 -17.95 1.58
N THR A 100 11.70 -18.07 2.87
CA THR A 100 13.00 -18.46 3.40
C THR A 100 12.84 -19.61 4.37
N ASN A 101 13.79 -20.56 4.32
CA ASN A 101 13.88 -21.65 5.29
C ASN A 101 14.73 -21.28 6.50
N ASP A 102 15.40 -20.12 6.47
CA ASP A 102 16.18 -19.63 7.61
C ASP A 102 15.24 -19.10 8.68
N ARG A 103 15.07 -19.87 9.75
CA ARG A 103 14.24 -19.53 10.91
C ARG A 103 14.79 -18.35 11.72
N ASN A 104 16.06 -18.00 11.51
CA ASN A 104 16.71 -16.88 12.19
C ASN A 104 16.62 -15.57 11.39
N GLU A 105 16.19 -15.63 10.13
CA GLU A 105 15.98 -14.44 9.30
C GLU A 105 14.66 -13.77 9.72
N MET A 106 14.78 -12.57 10.27
CA MET A 106 13.65 -11.72 10.66
C MET A 106 13.54 -10.58 9.66
N SER A 107 12.35 -10.36 9.11
CA SER A 107 12.12 -9.36 8.07
C SER A 107 11.16 -8.30 8.55
N PHE A 108 11.40 -7.04 8.19
CA PHE A 108 10.66 -5.91 8.72
C PHE A 108 10.23 -4.93 7.63
N TYR A 109 9.06 -4.33 7.81
CA TYR A 109 8.52 -3.25 6.97
C TYR A 109 8.10 -2.04 7.81
N ARG A 110 8.18 -0.84 7.24
CA ARG A 110 7.87 0.40 7.98
C ARG A 110 6.37 0.48 8.30
N ASN A 111 6.04 0.75 9.57
CA ASN A 111 4.71 0.68 10.18
C ASN A 111 3.67 1.63 9.52
N THR A 112 4.09 2.77 8.98
CA THR A 112 3.20 3.78 8.41
C THR A 112 3.01 3.66 6.89
N GLN A 113 3.58 2.64 6.25
CA GLN A 113 3.69 2.65 4.80
C GLN A 113 2.57 1.86 4.11
N TRP A 114 1.87 2.59 3.24
CA TRP A 114 1.22 2.01 2.09
C TRP A 114 2.26 1.30 1.22
N ILE A 115 2.16 -0.03 1.14
CA ILE A 115 2.99 -0.84 0.27
C ILE A 115 2.36 -0.80 -1.11
N LYS A 116 3.04 -0.20 -2.10
CA LYS A 116 2.61 -0.25 -3.49
C LYS A 116 2.69 -1.70 -3.97
N THR A 117 1.58 -2.25 -4.44
CA THR A 117 1.50 -3.65 -4.88
C THR A 117 1.23 -3.79 -6.36
N TYR A 118 0.64 -2.77 -6.99
CA TYR A 118 0.37 -2.77 -8.42
C TYR A 118 0.40 -1.35 -8.97
N ALA A 119 0.86 -1.17 -10.20
CA ALA A 119 0.60 0.01 -11.01
C ALA A 119 0.66 -0.30 -12.50
N ILE A 120 -0.10 0.45 -13.29
CA ILE A 120 -0.09 0.33 -14.73
C ILE A 120 -0.52 1.65 -15.39
N SER A 121 0.18 2.06 -16.46
CA SER A 121 -0.24 3.15 -17.35
C SER A 121 -1.15 2.65 -18.48
N MET A 122 -1.94 3.58 -19.02
CA MET A 122 -2.96 3.30 -20.02
C MET A 122 -2.44 3.36 -21.46
N GLY A 123 -3.20 2.77 -22.38
CA GLY A 123 -3.03 2.92 -23.83
C GLY A 123 -2.17 1.87 -24.57
N ALA A 124 -1.43 1.04 -23.84
CA ALA A 124 -0.51 0.05 -24.42
C ALA A 124 -1.09 -1.38 -24.65
N ARG A 125 -2.41 -1.50 -24.70
CA ARG A 125 -3.18 -2.77 -24.82
C ARG A 125 -2.91 -3.80 -23.72
N SER A 126 -2.42 -3.35 -22.57
CA SER A 126 -2.17 -4.20 -21.42
C SER A 126 -3.46 -4.83 -20.86
N LYS A 127 -3.36 -6.10 -20.46
CA LYS A 127 -4.42 -6.87 -19.80
C LYS A 127 -4.33 -6.67 -18.29
N VAL A 128 -4.92 -5.58 -17.82
CA VAL A 128 -4.95 -5.16 -16.41
C VAL A 128 -5.49 -6.26 -15.50
N PHE A 129 -6.62 -6.89 -15.81
CA PHE A 129 -7.21 -7.91 -14.92
C PHE A 129 -6.30 -9.14 -14.82
N LYS A 130 -5.83 -9.65 -15.96
CA LYS A 130 -4.95 -10.84 -15.99
C LYS A 130 -3.63 -10.58 -15.29
N SER A 131 -3.01 -9.42 -15.54
CA SER A 131 -1.75 -9.06 -14.87
C SER A 131 -1.93 -8.89 -13.37
N PHE A 132 -2.99 -8.23 -12.90
CA PHE A 132 -3.26 -8.11 -11.47
C PHE A 132 -3.45 -9.50 -10.81
N MET A 133 -4.26 -10.35 -11.43
CA MET A 133 -4.58 -11.70 -10.95
C MET A 133 -3.47 -12.74 -11.17
N ASN A 134 -2.34 -12.37 -11.78
CA ASN A 134 -1.26 -13.29 -12.14
C ASN A 134 -1.69 -14.45 -13.05
N ILE A 135 -2.61 -14.21 -13.99
CA ILE A 135 -3.12 -15.25 -14.89
C ILE A 135 -2.36 -15.18 -16.21
N GLY A 136 -1.35 -16.04 -16.37
CA GLY A 136 -0.47 -16.08 -17.54
C GLY A 136 0.92 -15.53 -17.23
N SER A 137 1.50 -14.81 -18.18
CA SER A 137 2.86 -14.25 -18.08
C SER A 137 2.91 -12.80 -18.55
N PRO A 138 3.95 -12.01 -18.17
CA PRO A 138 4.11 -10.62 -18.59
C PRO A 138 3.93 -10.38 -20.09
N SER A 139 4.50 -11.23 -20.93
CA SER A 139 4.38 -11.12 -22.39
C SER A 139 2.93 -11.30 -22.88
N THR A 140 2.16 -12.19 -22.26
CA THR A 140 0.74 -12.40 -22.59
C THR A 140 -0.18 -11.30 -22.06
N TRP A 141 0.31 -10.49 -21.11
CA TRP A 141 -0.41 -9.35 -20.58
C TRP A 141 -0.14 -8.07 -21.37
N ASN A 142 0.78 -8.05 -22.34
CA ASN A 142 1.24 -6.86 -23.05
C ASN A 142 1.67 -5.74 -22.09
N VAL A 143 2.48 -6.08 -21.08
CA VAL A 143 3.02 -5.11 -20.10
C VAL A 143 4.48 -4.74 -20.39
N ASP A 144 5.06 -5.33 -21.42
CA ASP A 144 6.43 -5.20 -21.90
C ASP A 144 6.52 -4.58 -23.30
N LYS A 145 5.37 -4.25 -23.92
CA LYS A 145 5.29 -3.77 -25.31
C LYS A 145 4.63 -2.41 -25.40
N CYS A 146 5.30 -1.47 -26.07
CA CYS A 146 4.71 -0.19 -26.42
C CYS A 146 3.77 -0.31 -27.63
N ARG A 147 2.81 0.58 -27.72
CA ARG A 147 1.91 0.74 -28.87
C ARG A 147 1.85 2.20 -29.29
N GLY A 148 2.53 2.52 -30.39
CA GLY A 148 2.76 3.91 -30.78
C GLY A 148 3.55 4.62 -29.67
N VAL A 149 3.02 5.74 -29.17
CA VAL A 149 3.63 6.52 -28.07
C VAL A 149 3.30 5.98 -26.68
N PHE A 150 2.42 4.99 -26.55
CA PHE A 150 2.01 4.44 -25.25
C PHE A 150 2.90 3.27 -24.86
N CYS A 151 3.71 3.44 -23.82
CA CYS A 151 4.45 2.36 -23.17
C CYS A 151 3.84 2.05 -21.80
N PRO A 152 3.61 0.77 -21.44
CA PRO A 152 3.16 0.41 -20.11
C PRO A 152 4.22 0.75 -19.06
N ASN A 153 3.88 1.56 -18.07
CA ASN A 153 4.60 1.69 -16.82
C ASN A 153 3.99 0.69 -15.84
N PHE A 154 4.43 -0.56 -15.96
CA PHE A 154 3.88 -1.69 -15.23
C PHE A 154 4.70 -2.02 -13.99
N PHE A 155 4.01 -2.27 -12.89
CA PHE A 155 4.57 -2.80 -11.67
C PHE A 155 3.58 -3.77 -11.04
N ARG A 156 4.04 -4.96 -10.68
CA ARG A 156 3.28 -5.91 -9.87
C ARG A 156 4.21 -6.54 -8.85
N HIS A 157 3.90 -6.32 -7.58
CA HIS A 157 4.65 -6.91 -6.49
C HIS A 157 4.16 -8.35 -6.23
N PRO A 158 5.06 -9.35 -6.13
CA PRO A 158 4.68 -10.74 -5.84
C PRO A 158 3.97 -10.96 -4.49
N ILE A 159 3.95 -9.96 -3.61
CA ILE A 159 3.20 -10.00 -2.34
C ILE A 159 1.69 -10.21 -2.59
N LEU A 160 1.18 -9.80 -3.75
CA LEU A 160 -0.20 -10.04 -4.15
C LEU A 160 -0.52 -11.55 -4.20
N ASP A 161 0.43 -12.41 -4.56
CA ASP A 161 0.22 -13.86 -4.64
C ASP A 161 0.05 -14.51 -3.25
N PHE A 162 0.41 -13.78 -2.19
CA PHE A 162 0.28 -14.22 -0.80
C PHE A 162 -0.89 -13.55 -0.07
N TRP A 163 -1.79 -12.84 -0.77
CA TRP A 163 -2.86 -12.02 -0.18
C TRP A 163 -3.58 -12.65 1.01
N LYS A 164 -4.01 -13.92 0.88
CA LYS A 164 -4.76 -14.64 1.93
C LYS A 164 -3.96 -14.88 3.23
N HIS A 165 -2.64 -14.80 3.17
CA HIS A 165 -1.75 -14.99 4.32
C HIS A 165 -1.29 -13.67 4.94
N LEU A 166 -1.65 -12.55 4.34
CA LEU A 166 -1.26 -11.23 4.82
C LEU A 166 -2.34 -10.69 5.76
N PRO A 167 -1.95 -10.08 6.88
CA PRO A 167 -2.90 -9.42 7.76
C PRO A 167 -3.30 -8.06 7.15
N ILE A 168 -3.93 -8.03 5.98
CA ILE A 168 -4.28 -6.77 5.32
C ILE A 168 -5.36 -6.06 6.14
N GLU A 169 -5.12 -4.78 6.41
CA GLU A 169 -6.06 -3.90 7.10
C GLU A 169 -6.83 -3.04 6.11
N GLU A 170 -6.13 -2.41 5.18
CA GLU A 170 -6.73 -1.56 4.16
C GLU A 170 -6.11 -1.77 2.79
N VAL A 171 -6.90 -1.51 1.76
CA VAL A 171 -6.45 -1.43 0.37
C VAL A 171 -6.77 -0.04 -0.15
N LYS A 172 -5.82 0.56 -0.86
CA LYS A 172 -5.99 1.88 -1.47
C LYS A 172 -5.85 1.77 -2.98
N LEU A 173 -6.87 2.23 -3.70
CA LEU A 173 -6.85 2.42 -5.14
C LEU A 173 -6.63 3.91 -5.42
N VAL A 174 -5.67 4.23 -6.31
CA VAL A 174 -5.43 5.60 -6.76
C VAL A 174 -5.40 5.65 -8.28
N ILE A 175 -6.14 6.59 -8.86
CA ILE A 175 -6.14 6.93 -10.28
C ILE A 175 -5.44 8.27 -10.45
N TYR A 176 -4.56 8.38 -11.45
CA TYR A 176 -3.78 9.58 -11.71
C TYR A 176 -4.08 10.18 -13.08
N LYS A 177 -4.15 11.50 -13.13
CA LYS A 177 -4.13 12.31 -14.35
C LYS A 177 -2.99 13.32 -14.22
N ASN A 178 -2.10 13.40 -15.20
CA ASN A 178 -0.91 14.26 -15.17
C ASN A 178 -0.13 14.11 -13.86
N GLN A 179 0.11 12.86 -13.44
CA GLN A 179 0.80 12.50 -12.20
C GLN A 179 0.12 12.96 -10.90
N THR A 180 -1.07 13.57 -10.99
CA THR A 180 -1.86 14.04 -9.84
C THR A 180 -2.96 13.03 -9.51
N PRO A 181 -3.14 12.65 -8.23
CA PRO A 181 -4.26 11.80 -7.82
C PRO A 181 -5.60 12.48 -8.09
N VAL A 182 -6.46 11.86 -8.91
CA VAL A 182 -7.82 12.37 -9.23
C VAL A 182 -8.92 11.52 -8.61
N VAL A 183 -8.65 10.24 -8.34
CA VAL A 183 -9.52 9.36 -7.56
C VAL A 183 -8.66 8.66 -6.53
N THR A 184 -9.07 8.72 -5.26
CA THR A 184 -8.50 7.91 -4.18
C THR A 184 -9.64 7.21 -3.47
N MET A 185 -9.58 5.88 -3.41
CA MET A 185 -10.55 5.05 -2.70
C MET A 185 -9.83 4.20 -1.68
N ILE A 186 -10.40 4.09 -0.48
CA ILE A 186 -9.90 3.22 0.59
C ILE A 186 -10.94 2.14 0.86
N PHE A 187 -10.46 0.91 0.99
CA PHE A 187 -11.25 -0.27 1.26
C PHE A 187 -10.79 -0.96 2.54
N ASP A 188 -11.71 -1.62 3.22
CA ASP A 188 -11.42 -2.62 4.23
C ASP A 188 -10.81 -3.85 3.55
N GLY A 189 -9.56 -4.14 3.87
CA GLY A 189 -8.84 -5.27 3.31
C GLY A 189 -8.99 -6.55 4.13
N ARG A 190 -9.61 -6.48 5.32
CA ARG A 190 -9.70 -7.62 6.24
C ARG A 190 -10.58 -8.71 5.64
N ASN A 191 -10.15 -9.96 5.80
CA ASN A 191 -10.88 -11.15 5.33
C ASN A 191 -11.22 -11.12 3.82
N SER A 192 -10.51 -10.31 3.04
CA SER A 192 -10.68 -10.21 1.59
C SER A 192 -9.73 -11.14 0.84
N ASN A 193 -9.97 -11.31 -0.45
CA ASN A 193 -9.03 -11.92 -1.39
C ASN A 193 -8.70 -10.94 -2.52
N LEU A 194 -7.79 -11.34 -3.43
CA LEU A 194 -7.36 -10.50 -4.57
C LEU A 194 -8.52 -9.93 -5.40
N GLU A 195 -9.66 -10.61 -5.47
CA GLU A 195 -10.82 -10.15 -6.24
C GLU A 195 -11.86 -9.43 -5.38
N SER A 196 -12.09 -9.89 -4.14
CA SER A 196 -13.22 -9.41 -3.32
C SER A 196 -12.97 -8.12 -2.55
N TRP A 197 -11.71 -7.67 -2.40
CA TRP A 197 -11.40 -6.41 -1.71
C TRP A 197 -12.04 -5.20 -2.39
N PHE A 198 -12.15 -5.23 -3.72
CA PHE A 198 -12.78 -4.18 -4.52
C PHE A 198 -14.29 -4.45 -4.62
N SER A 199 -15.01 -4.13 -3.55
CA SER A 199 -16.46 -4.26 -3.47
C SER A 199 -17.07 -3.10 -2.70
N HIS A 200 -18.37 -2.88 -2.90
CA HIS A 200 -19.12 -1.85 -2.17
C HIS A 200 -19.11 -2.11 -0.65
N ALA A 201 -19.28 -3.37 -0.24
CA ALA A 201 -19.27 -3.78 1.17
C ALA A 201 -17.95 -3.46 1.89
N ASN A 202 -16.83 -3.44 1.17
CA ASN A 202 -15.53 -3.10 1.71
C ASN A 202 -15.20 -1.60 1.56
N LEU A 203 -16.04 -0.78 0.96
CA LEU A 203 -15.73 0.64 0.73
C LEU A 203 -15.69 1.42 2.04
N LYS A 204 -14.54 2.03 2.36
CA LYS A 204 -14.39 2.94 3.50
C LYS A 204 -14.47 4.40 3.11
N SER A 205 -13.91 4.78 1.96
CA SER A 205 -13.99 6.14 1.43
C SER A 205 -13.81 6.18 -0.08
N SER A 206 -14.40 7.20 -0.70
CA SER A 206 -14.31 7.48 -2.14
C SER A 206 -14.38 9.00 -2.36
N PRO A 207 -14.01 9.51 -3.56
CA PRO A 207 -14.16 10.94 -3.87
C PRO A 207 -15.60 11.35 -4.20
N TRP A 208 -16.54 10.39 -4.26
CA TRP A 208 -17.93 10.61 -4.60
C TRP A 208 -18.82 10.49 -3.36
N ASP A 209 -19.60 11.53 -3.12
CA ASP A 209 -20.41 11.70 -1.92
C ASP A 209 -21.61 10.73 -1.91
N ASP A 210 -22.12 10.37 -3.09
CA ASP A 210 -23.29 9.50 -3.24
C ASP A 210 -22.97 8.00 -3.18
N LEU A 211 -21.71 7.59 -3.41
CA LEU A 211 -21.36 6.19 -3.64
C LEU A 211 -21.55 5.31 -2.39
N SER A 212 -21.28 5.82 -1.18
CA SER A 212 -21.44 5.05 0.06
C SER A 212 -22.91 4.66 0.32
N SER A 213 -23.84 5.55 -0.01
CA SER A 213 -25.29 5.33 0.13
C SER A 213 -25.95 4.73 -1.12
N ALA A 214 -25.23 4.68 -2.24
CA ALA A 214 -25.76 4.12 -3.47
C ALA A 214 -25.90 2.59 -3.39
N ASN A 215 -26.67 2.02 -4.32
CA ASN A 215 -26.72 0.58 -4.59
C ASN A 215 -26.23 0.30 -6.03
N PRO A 216 -24.90 0.31 -6.28
CA PRO A 216 -24.37 0.12 -7.63
C PRO A 216 -24.73 -1.27 -8.18
N LYS A 217 -25.24 -1.33 -9.41
CA LYS A 217 -25.53 -2.60 -10.08
C LYS A 217 -24.28 -3.47 -10.22
N PHE A 218 -23.15 -2.84 -10.52
CA PHE A 218 -21.85 -3.51 -10.52
C PHE A 218 -20.85 -2.69 -9.74
N PHE A 219 -20.16 -3.35 -8.82
CA PHE A 219 -18.98 -2.86 -8.12
C PHE A 219 -18.00 -4.04 -8.03
N GLN A 220 -17.22 -4.25 -9.08
CA GLN A 220 -16.40 -5.46 -9.20
C GLN A 220 -15.17 -5.25 -10.07
N MET A 221 -14.06 -5.88 -9.66
CA MET A 221 -12.79 -5.80 -10.37
C MET A 221 -12.80 -6.53 -11.71
N LYS A 222 -13.36 -7.75 -11.75
CA LYS A 222 -13.54 -8.54 -12.98
C LYS A 222 -14.45 -7.82 -13.98
N GLY A 223 -15.44 -7.10 -13.46
CA GLY A 223 -16.41 -6.31 -14.21
C GLY A 223 -17.18 -7.12 -15.27
N VAL A 224 -17.52 -6.51 -16.39
CA VAL A 224 -18.53 -7.02 -17.35
C VAL A 224 -17.94 -7.15 -18.76
N PHE A 225 -18.49 -8.09 -19.55
CA PHE A 225 -18.09 -8.38 -20.94
C PHE A 225 -16.62 -8.79 -21.12
N GLY A 226 -15.94 -9.15 -20.03
CA GLY A 226 -14.52 -9.51 -20.06
C GLY A 226 -13.58 -8.37 -20.44
N VAL A 227 -14.03 -7.12 -20.42
CA VAL A 227 -13.23 -5.96 -20.86
C VAL A 227 -13.45 -4.70 -20.01
N ARG A 228 -14.63 -4.51 -19.41
CA ARG A 228 -14.84 -3.47 -18.40
C ARG A 228 -14.37 -4.03 -17.06
N ARG A 229 -13.25 -3.54 -16.53
CA ARG A 229 -12.60 -3.91 -15.27
C ARG A 229 -12.73 -2.77 -14.27
N PHE A 230 -12.50 -3.05 -12.99
CA PHE A 230 -12.60 -2.06 -11.90
C PHE A 230 -13.85 -1.18 -12.09
N TYR A 231 -14.99 -1.86 -12.20
CA TYR A 231 -16.21 -1.28 -12.76
C TYR A 231 -17.19 -0.94 -11.65
N ILE A 232 -17.51 0.35 -11.51
CA ILE A 232 -18.49 0.90 -10.57
C ILE A 232 -19.54 1.65 -11.38
N THR A 233 -20.72 1.04 -11.53
CA THR A 233 -21.81 1.59 -12.34
C THR A 233 -23.16 1.46 -11.64
N ASN A 234 -24.02 2.43 -11.91
CA ASN A 234 -25.44 2.37 -11.64
C ASN A 234 -26.15 2.23 -13.00
N HIS A 235 -26.18 0.98 -13.48
CA HIS A 235 -26.73 0.68 -14.80
C HIS A 235 -28.26 0.70 -14.74
N ASN A 236 -28.82 1.73 -15.35
CA ASN A 236 -30.26 1.99 -15.40
C ASN A 236 -30.86 1.89 -16.82
N GLY A 237 -30.24 1.14 -17.73
CA GLY A 237 -30.79 0.94 -19.09
C GLY A 237 -29.71 0.82 -20.17
N GLY A 238 -30.02 1.28 -21.38
CA GLY A 238 -29.07 1.31 -22.51
C GLY A 238 -28.02 2.42 -22.39
N CYS A 239 -27.17 2.55 -23.42
CA CYS A 239 -26.04 3.47 -23.43
C CYS A 239 -26.42 4.94 -23.13
N SER A 240 -27.61 5.39 -23.52
CA SER A 240 -28.04 6.79 -23.31
C SER A 240 -28.21 7.18 -21.84
N VAL A 241 -28.41 6.21 -20.95
CA VAL A 241 -28.71 6.45 -19.53
C VAL A 241 -27.78 5.66 -18.59
N GLU A 242 -26.78 4.95 -19.12
CA GLU A 242 -25.81 4.26 -18.27
C GLU A 242 -24.99 5.29 -17.49
N SER A 243 -25.06 5.19 -16.16
CA SER A 243 -24.40 6.11 -15.25
C SER A 243 -23.42 5.38 -14.35
N GLY A 244 -22.34 6.02 -13.92
CA GLY A 244 -21.41 5.39 -13.01
C GLY A 244 -20.33 6.31 -12.49
N TRP A 245 -19.37 5.71 -11.80
CA TRP A 245 -18.31 6.41 -11.08
C TRP A 245 -16.93 6.11 -11.65
N LEU A 246 -16.67 4.83 -11.98
CA LEU A 246 -15.37 4.37 -12.46
C LEU A 246 -15.52 3.22 -13.46
N ALA A 247 -14.76 3.26 -14.54
CA ALA A 247 -14.59 2.10 -15.41
C ALA A 247 -13.19 2.08 -16.02
N LEU A 248 -12.55 0.91 -15.99
CA LEU A 248 -11.35 0.63 -16.75
C LEU A 248 -11.70 -0.29 -17.92
N ASN A 249 -11.59 0.19 -19.15
CA ASN A 249 -11.89 -0.60 -20.33
C ASN A 249 -10.59 -1.15 -20.94
N GLU A 250 -10.48 -2.47 -21.12
CA GLU A 250 -9.37 -3.12 -21.82
C GLU A 250 -9.58 -3.19 -23.35
N ALA A 251 -10.81 -2.93 -23.82
CA ALA A 251 -11.19 -2.83 -25.22
C ALA A 251 -12.51 -2.06 -25.36
N GLY A 252 -12.83 -1.65 -26.59
CA GLY A 252 -14.12 -1.06 -26.94
C GLY A 252 -15.21 -2.12 -26.97
N VAL A 253 -16.43 -1.71 -26.62
CA VAL A 253 -17.60 -2.58 -26.57
C VAL A 253 -18.73 -1.96 -27.40
N TYR A 254 -19.94 -1.90 -26.84
CA TYR A 254 -21.16 -1.55 -27.53
C TYR A 254 -21.39 -0.04 -27.58
N CYS A 255 -21.16 0.67 -26.47
CA CYS A 255 -21.54 2.08 -26.37
C CYS A 255 -20.48 3.01 -26.99
N ALA A 256 -20.93 4.17 -27.48
CA ALA A 256 -20.04 5.16 -28.07
C ALA A 256 -18.92 5.59 -27.11
N TYR A 257 -19.23 5.77 -25.82
CA TYR A 257 -18.25 6.06 -24.77
C TYR A 257 -17.32 4.90 -24.40
N ASP A 258 -17.50 3.70 -24.96
CA ASP A 258 -16.51 2.63 -24.85
C ASP A 258 -15.47 2.71 -25.97
N LYS A 259 -15.72 3.47 -27.05
CA LYS A 259 -14.83 3.59 -28.21
C LYS A 259 -13.75 4.64 -27.93
N MET A 260 -12.61 4.19 -27.42
CA MET A 260 -11.44 5.02 -27.15
C MET A 260 -10.35 4.81 -28.19
N ASN A 261 -9.51 5.83 -28.38
CA ASN A 261 -8.36 5.77 -29.29
C ASN A 261 -7.27 4.81 -28.80
N HIS A 262 -7.22 4.57 -27.48
CA HIS A 262 -6.26 3.68 -26.86
C HIS A 262 -6.92 2.86 -25.75
N PHE A 263 -6.34 1.69 -25.47
CA PHE A 263 -6.76 0.79 -24.39
C PHE A 263 -5.51 0.23 -23.71
N PRO A 264 -5.55 -0.15 -22.42
CA PRO A 264 -6.65 0.10 -21.51
C PRO A 264 -6.90 1.60 -21.35
N ALA A 265 -8.12 2.00 -21.00
CA ALA A 265 -8.52 3.37 -20.75
C ALA A 265 -9.29 3.44 -19.43
N ILE A 266 -8.99 4.44 -18.61
CA ILE A 266 -9.71 4.68 -17.35
C ILE A 266 -10.62 5.88 -17.55
N ARG A 267 -11.92 5.67 -17.38
CA ARG A 267 -12.91 6.74 -17.26
C ARG A 267 -13.41 6.83 -15.83
N TYR A 268 -13.65 8.05 -15.37
CA TYR A 268 -14.21 8.32 -14.06
C TYR A 268 -15.13 9.53 -14.10
N SER A 269 -16.05 9.60 -13.14
CA SER A 269 -16.84 10.81 -12.92
C SER A 269 -15.97 11.87 -12.25
N ASP A 270 -15.78 13.01 -12.91
CA ASP A 270 -15.11 14.21 -12.39
C ASP A 270 -16.06 15.09 -11.55
N ALA A 271 -17.34 14.74 -11.48
CA ALA A 271 -18.27 15.28 -10.51
C ALA A 271 -18.09 14.65 -9.12
N LYS A 272 -18.72 15.24 -8.10
CA LYS A 272 -18.82 14.69 -6.74
C LYS A 272 -19.78 13.51 -6.59
N SER A 273 -20.39 13.06 -7.69
CA SER A 273 -21.33 11.94 -7.73
C SER A 273 -21.18 11.15 -9.03
N ARG A 274 -22.01 10.12 -9.27
CA ARG A 274 -22.04 9.45 -10.58
C ARG A 274 -22.39 10.41 -11.72
N THR A 275 -21.83 10.15 -12.89
CA THR A 275 -22.19 10.83 -14.14
C THR A 275 -22.90 9.87 -15.08
N ILE A 276 -23.74 10.40 -15.98
CA ILE A 276 -24.22 9.64 -17.15
C ILE A 276 -23.08 9.66 -18.18
N TRP A 277 -22.60 8.50 -18.60
CA TRP A 277 -21.41 8.41 -19.45
C TRP A 277 -21.55 9.16 -20.78
N ASN A 278 -22.78 9.28 -21.29
CA ASN A 278 -23.05 10.02 -22.53
C ASN A 278 -23.02 11.55 -22.34
N ASN A 279 -23.17 12.03 -21.10
CA ASN A 279 -23.20 13.47 -20.81
C ASN A 279 -21.80 14.03 -20.49
N GLY A 280 -20.86 13.18 -20.11
CA GLY A 280 -19.47 13.56 -19.86
C GLY A 280 -18.79 12.71 -18.81
N TYR A 281 -17.47 12.57 -18.95
CA TYR A 281 -16.57 11.90 -18.01
C TYR A 281 -15.14 12.39 -18.24
N ALA A 282 -14.27 12.18 -17.25
CA ALA A 282 -12.85 12.42 -17.38
C ALA A 282 -12.08 11.14 -17.69
N LEU A 283 -10.95 11.29 -18.36
CA LEU A 283 -9.96 10.24 -18.62
C LEU A 283 -8.74 10.39 -17.71
N ALA A 284 -8.12 9.25 -17.38
CA ALA A 284 -6.92 9.17 -16.57
C ALA A 284 -5.82 8.34 -17.24
N ASP A 285 -4.58 8.57 -16.78
CA ASP A 285 -3.36 8.07 -17.43
C ASP A 285 -2.84 6.78 -16.79
N SER A 286 -3.09 6.58 -15.49
CA SER A 286 -2.60 5.41 -14.76
C SER A 286 -3.40 5.08 -13.51
N MET A 287 -3.22 3.85 -13.05
CA MET A 287 -3.80 3.30 -11.82
C MET A 287 -2.70 2.72 -10.94
N ALA A 288 -2.82 2.86 -9.63
CA ALA A 288 -1.98 2.18 -8.65
C ALA A 288 -2.81 1.62 -7.49
N ILE A 289 -2.36 0.49 -6.94
CA ILE A 289 -2.95 -0.17 -5.78
C ILE A 289 -1.89 -0.31 -4.70
N PHE A 290 -2.31 -0.05 -3.47
CA PHE A 290 -1.50 -0.16 -2.27
C PHE A 290 -2.22 -0.96 -1.21
N ILE A 291 -1.47 -1.64 -0.36
CA ILE A 291 -2.01 -2.30 0.84
C ILE A 291 -1.41 -1.67 2.10
N ARG A 292 -2.17 -1.66 3.18
CA ARG A 292 -1.70 -1.43 4.54
C ARG A 292 -1.93 -2.69 5.35
N LEU A 293 -0.90 -3.17 6.03
CA LEU A 293 -1.00 -4.35 6.89
C LEU A 293 -1.39 -3.93 8.31
N ARG A 294 -2.17 -4.79 8.97
CA ARG A 294 -2.69 -4.60 10.32
C ARG A 294 -1.55 -4.59 11.31
N GLN A 295 -1.66 -3.64 12.22
CA GLN A 295 -0.84 -3.54 13.40
C GLN A 295 -1.14 -4.71 14.35
N GLN A 296 -0.18 -5.61 14.56
CA GLN A 296 -0.25 -6.56 15.68
C GLN A 296 0.07 -5.78 16.96
N ASN A 297 -0.92 -5.64 17.84
CA ASN A 297 -0.72 -5.14 19.20
C ASN A 297 -0.08 -6.24 20.05
#